data_AF-F8KXM4-F1
#
_entry.id   AF-F8KXM4-F1
#
_cell.length_a   1.000
_cell.length_b   1.000
_cell.length_c   1.000
_cell.angle_alpha   90.00
_cell.angle_beta   90.00
_cell.angle_gamma   90.00
#
_symmetry.space_group_name_H-M   'P 1'
#
loop_
_entity.id
_entity.type
_entity.pdbx_description
1 polymer ?
#
loop_
_entity_poly.entity_id
_entity_poly.type
_entity_poly.pdbx_seq_one_letter_code
_entity_poly.pdbx_strand_id
1 'polypeptide(L)' 'MTVVKVRVGEPLDKALRALKKRLDKEGVMKSVKAHRFYSKPSVKKRAKSKAALKYKKQR' A
#
# COMPACT_ATOMS: atom_id res chain seq x y z
N MET A 1 3.21 12.59 -0.88
CA MET A 1 4.65 12.54 -1.23
C MET A 1 5.40 12.05 0.00
N THR A 2 5.82 10.79 0.04
CA THR A 2 6.49 10.20 1.20
C THR A 2 7.93 10.66 1.29
N VAL A 3 8.32 11.26 2.41
CA VAL A 3 9.73 11.57 2.71
C VAL A 3 10.15 10.80 3.96
N VAL A 4 11.31 10.14 3.93
CA VAL A 4 11.94 9.50 5.09
C VAL A 4 13.21 10.27 5.41
N LYS A 5 13.27 10.86 6.61
CA LYS A 5 14.49 11.52 7.11
C LYS A 5 15.40 10.43 7.67
N VAL A 6 16.61 10.34 7.14
CA VAL A 6 17.65 9.40 7.60
C VAL A 6 18.67 10.18 8.41
N ARG A 7 19.11 9.64 9.56
CA ARG A 7 20.19 10.24 10.36
C ARG A 7 21.55 9.67 9.95
N VAL A 8 22.60 10.49 10.08
CA VAL A 8 23.98 10.08 9.80
C VAL A 8 24.37 8.96 10.78
N GLY A 9 24.73 7.79 10.26
CA GLY A 9 25.04 6.58 11.04
C GLY A 9 23.94 5.52 11.08
N GLU A 10 22.76 5.75 10.48
CA GLU A 10 21.77 4.67 10.32
C GLU A 10 22.12 3.75 9.14
N PRO A 11 21.94 2.42 9.29
CA PRO A 11 22.12 1.50 8.18
C PRO A 11 21.06 1.73 7.10
N LEU A 12 21.51 1.75 5.84
CA LEU A 12 20.67 2.00 4.66
C LEU A 12 19.44 1.09 4.61
N ASP A 13 19.57 -0.18 5.00
CA ASP A 13 18.48 -1.15 5.03
C ASP A 13 17.32 -0.74 5.93
N LYS A 14 17.61 -0.06 7.04
CA LYS A 14 16.59 0.42 7.98
C LYS A 14 15.79 1.56 7.35
N ALA A 15 16.45 2.47 6.64
CA ALA A 15 15.81 3.55 5.90
C ALA A 15 14.90 3.00 4.79
N LEU A 16 15.38 2.01 4.02
CA LEU A 16 14.60 1.36 2.96
C LEU A 16 13.37 0.62 3.50
N ARG A 17 13.51 -0.10 4.62
CA ARG A 17 12.37 -0.75 5.29
C ARG A 17 11.34 0.28 5.78
N ALA A 18 11.79 1.38 6.37
CA ALA A 18 10.90 2.45 6.82
C ALA A 18 10.15 3.11 5.65
N LEU A 19 10.83 3.35 4.53
CA LEU A 19 10.24 3.87 3.30
C LEU A 19 9.18 2.92 2.76
N LYS A 20 9.50 1.62 2.64
CA LYS A 20 8.56 0.60 2.19
C LYS A 20 7.32 0.54 3.08
N LYS A 21 7.49 0.54 4.40
CA LYS A 21 6.37 0.54 5.35
C LYS A 21 5.49 1.79 5.24
N ARG A 22 6.07 2.97 4.98
CA ARG A 22 5.29 4.20 4.73
C ARG A 22 4.52 4.12 3.42
N LEU A 23 5.14 3.64 2.34
CA LEU A 23 4.48 3.44 1.04
C LEU A 23 3.33 2.43 1.10
N ASP A 24 3.50 1.36 1.88
CA ASP A 24 2.47 0.35 2.11
C ASP A 24 1.31 0.93 2.95
N LYS A 25 1.61 1.76 3.96
CA LYS A 25 0.60 2.43 4.79
C LYS A 25 -0.22 3.45 4.00
N GLU A 26 0.43 4.23 3.13
CA GLU A 26 -0.26 5.15 2.23
C GLU A 26 -1.04 4.44 1.11
N GLY A 27 -0.78 3.15 0.89
CA GLY A 27 -1.49 2.35 -0.10
C GLY A 27 -1.15 2.73 -1.54
N VAL A 28 -0.07 3.46 -1.78
CA VAL A 28 0.36 3.95 -3.11
C VAL A 28 0.57 2.78 -4.06
N MET A 29 1.20 1.70 -3.62
CA MET A 29 1.37 0.52 -4.49
C MET A 29 0.06 -0.17 -4.85
N LYS A 30 -0.97 -0.06 -3.99
CA LYS A 30 -2.29 -0.60 -4.26
C LYS A 30 -3.07 0.28 -5.23
N SER A 31 -2.97 1.60 -5.09
CA SER A 31 -3.60 2.55 -6.00
C SER A 31 -2.99 2.44 -7.39
N VAL A 32 -1.66 2.42 -7.52
CA VAL A 32 -0.98 2.25 -8.82
C VAL A 32 -1.47 0.99 -9.51
N LYS A 33 -1.45 -0.17 -8.83
CA LYS A 33 -1.95 -1.44 -9.40
C LYS A 33 -3.42 -1.37 -9.84
N ALA A 34 -4.27 -0.68 -9.08
CA ALA A 34 -5.69 -0.54 -9.41
C ALA A 34 -5.95 0.39 -10.61
N HIS A 35 -5.05 1.33 -10.88
CA HIS A 35 -5.15 2.28 -12.00
C HIS A 35 -4.40 1.84 -13.26
N ARG A 36 -3.62 0.75 -13.22
CA ARG A 36 -2.90 0.21 -14.40
C ARG A 36 -3.81 -0.11 -15.57
N PHE A 37 -5.03 -0.56 -15.31
CA PHE A 37 -6.00 -0.94 -16.33
C PHE A 37 -7.40 -0.49 -15.92
N TYR A 38 -8.26 -0.25 -16.92
CA TYR A 38 -9.66 -0.01 -16.66
C TYR A 38 -10.31 -1.27 -16.09
N SER A 39 -10.98 -1.13 -14.95
CA SER A 39 -11.81 -2.17 -14.36
C SER A 39 -13.25 -1.68 -14.31
N LYS A 40 -14.16 -2.52 -14.84
CA LYS A 40 -15.61 -2.26 -14.82
C LYS A 40 -16.07 -1.96 -13.38
N PRO A 41 -17.00 -1.02 -13.15
CA PRO A 41 -17.47 -0.67 -11.81
C PRO A 41 -17.97 -1.86 -10.97
N SER A 42 -18.57 -2.88 -11.61
CA SER A 42 -19.00 -4.11 -10.92
C SER A 42 -17.80 -4.89 -10.35
N VAL A 43 -16.71 -4.99 -11.08
CA VAL A 43 -15.47 -5.66 -10.65
C VAL A 43 -14.83 -4.89 -9.50
N LYS A 44 -14.80 -3.56 -9.58
CA LYS A 44 -14.32 -2.69 -8.47
C LYS A 44 -15.14 -2.90 -7.19
N LYS A 45 -16.47 -2.93 -7.30
CA LYS A 45 -17.39 -3.20 -6.17
C LYS A 45 -17.13 -4.57 -5.54
N ARG A 46 -17.00 -5.63 -6.36
CA ARG A 46 -16.71 -6.99 -5.88
C ARG A 46 -15.33 -7.10 -5.22
N ALA A 47 -14.32 -6.42 -5.75
CA ALA A 47 -12.99 -6.40 -5.15
C ALA A 47 -12.99 -5.70 -3.77
N LYS A 48 -13.74 -4.60 -3.64
CA LYS A 48 -13.92 -3.88 -2.37
C LYS A 48 -14.59 -4.75 -1.30
N SER A 49 -15.68 -5.44 -1.64
CA SER A 49 -16.37 -6.32 -0.68
C SER A 49 -15.50 -7.50 -0.25
N LYS A 50 -14.81 -8.16 -1.19
CA LYS A 50 -13.84 -9.23 -0.89
C LYS A 50 -12.73 -8.75 0.05
N ALA A 51 -12.18 -7.57 -0.21
CA ALA A 51 -11.15 -7.00 0.67
C ALA A 51 -11.68 -6.77 2.09
N ALA A 52 -12.87 -6.18 2.23
CA ALA A 52 -13.51 -5.95 3.53
C ALA A 52 -13.78 -7.26 4.30
N LEU A 53 -14.29 -8.29 3.63
CA LEU A 53 -14.49 -9.62 4.22
C LEU A 53 -13.17 -10.23 4.71
N LYS A 54 -12.09 -10.11 3.92
CA LYS A 54 -10.77 -10.59 4.32
C LYS A 54 -10.26 -9.88 5.57
N TYR A 55 -10.42 -8.56 5.67
CA TYR A 55 -10.06 -7.81 6.89
C TYR A 55 -10.89 -8.22 8.09
N LYS A 56 -12.20 -8.44 7.92
CA LYS A 56 -13.09 -8.90 9.01
C LYS A 56 -12.70 -10.30 9.52
N LYS A 57 -12.23 -11.18 8.65
CA LYS A 57 -11.78 -12.54 9.02
C LYS A 57 -10.39 -12.55 9.70
N GLN A 58 -9.54 -11.56 9.40
CA GLN A 58 -8.18 -11.47 9.96
C GLN A 58 -8.10 -10.73 11.29
N ARG A 59 -9.20 -10.09 11.70
CA ARG A 59 -9.33 -9.37 12.97
C ARG A 59 -9.95 -10.30 14.01
#